data_AF-A0A674HE95-F1
#
_entry.id   AF-A0A674HE95-F1
#
_cell.length_a   1.000
_cell.length_b   1.000
_cell.length_c   1.000
_cell.angle_alpha   90.00
_cell.angle_beta   90.00
_cell.angle_gamma   90.00
#
_symmetry.space_group_name_H-M   'P 1'
#
loop_
_entity.id
_entity.type
_entity.pdbx_description
1 polymer ?
#
loop_
_entity_poly.entity_id
_entity_poly.type
_entity_poly.pdbx_seq_one_letter_code
_entity_poly.pdbx_strand_id
1 'polypeptide(L)'
;MAAAVRGAEELELLERLLGLPSGNKYGVQGERKVPVLQSNSGPGLTGLMTIAAHLVRQARKDQLLGSTAEEKAVVQQWLEYRVTRVNGGSSKEDTRTILKDLNMHLEDKVYLAGNIFTLADILMYYGLHRIMVDLTVQEKEKYLNVSRWFNHIQHYPDVGEVYSRLLDHRPVIQGEIRYFVKEFEEKRGLRELRVLENLKNTIFETNERVLPKCEQAMQDNLSETFKRLQAANAMIHRLQERECETRKLQADKVMAREEKCIAHWEEFMKEQQKKRAEVDEEHRKAMERLKEQYSEMEKELAKYASF
;
A
#
# COMPACT_ATOMS: atom_id res chain seq x y z
N MET A 1 -11.92 0.36 -36.11
CA MET A 1 -13.25 -0.23 -35.84
C MET A 1 -14.37 0.81 -35.67
N ALA A 2 -14.12 1.93 -34.97
CA ALA A 2 -15.15 2.92 -34.58
C ALA A 2 -15.79 3.77 -35.70
N ALA A 3 -15.17 3.98 -36.86
CA ALA A 3 -15.77 4.80 -37.93
C ALA A 3 -16.90 4.08 -38.71
N ALA A 4 -16.85 2.75 -38.76
CA ALA A 4 -17.79 1.88 -39.47
C ALA A 4 -19.21 1.90 -38.92
N VAL A 5 -19.26 1.88 -37.59
CA VAL A 5 -20.47 1.66 -36.81
C VAL A 5 -21.32 2.94 -36.81
N ARG A 6 -20.65 4.10 -36.92
CA ARG A 6 -21.27 5.43 -36.88
C ARG A 6 -22.15 5.77 -38.07
N GLY A 7 -21.76 5.43 -39.30
CA GLY A 7 -22.55 5.82 -40.48
C GLY A 7 -23.93 5.15 -40.51
N ALA A 8 -24.05 3.94 -39.97
CA ALA A 8 -25.33 3.24 -39.83
C ALA A 8 -26.16 3.83 -38.67
N GLU A 9 -25.54 4.06 -37.50
CA GLU A 9 -26.19 4.69 -36.34
C GLU A 9 -26.75 6.09 -36.68
N GLU A 10 -26.00 6.90 -37.43
CA GLU A 10 -26.44 8.22 -37.91
C GLU A 10 -27.68 8.14 -38.82
N LEU A 11 -27.79 7.08 -39.62
CA LEU A 11 -28.94 6.85 -40.49
C LEU A 11 -30.16 6.39 -39.70
N GLU A 12 -29.98 5.55 -38.67
CA GLU A 12 -31.05 5.17 -37.74
C GLU A 12 -31.57 6.39 -36.96
N LEU A 13 -30.67 7.28 -36.52
CA LEU A 13 -31.03 8.55 -35.89
C LEU A 13 -31.85 9.42 -36.85
N LEU A 14 -31.41 9.54 -38.10
CA LEU A 14 -32.11 10.30 -39.12
C LEU A 14 -33.49 9.69 -39.43
N GLU A 15 -33.60 8.37 -39.55
CA GLU A 15 -34.87 7.67 -39.80
C GLU A 15 -35.89 7.98 -38.70
N ARG A 16 -35.45 7.93 -37.43
CA ARG A 16 -36.29 8.28 -36.28
C ARG A 16 -36.67 9.76 -36.26
N LEU A 17 -35.71 10.66 -36.52
CA LEU A 17 -35.95 12.10 -36.62
C LEU A 17 -36.94 12.45 -37.73
N LEU A 18 -36.91 11.70 -38.83
CA LEU A 18 -37.83 11.88 -39.93
C LEU A 18 -39.23 11.33 -39.63
N GLY A 19 -39.39 10.52 -38.58
CA GLY A 19 -40.65 9.88 -38.20
C GLY A 19 -40.98 8.65 -39.05
N LEU A 20 -39.97 8.03 -39.66
CA LEU A 20 -40.15 6.81 -40.45
C LEU A 20 -40.25 5.59 -39.53
N PRO A 21 -41.06 4.57 -39.90
CA PRO A 21 -41.15 3.33 -39.12
C PRO A 21 -39.83 2.56 -39.19
N SER A 22 -39.34 2.09 -38.04
CA SER A 22 -38.10 1.30 -37.95
C SER A 22 -38.22 0.00 -38.73
N GLY A 23 -37.69 -0.02 -39.95
CA GLY A 23 -37.75 -1.19 -40.83
C GLY A 23 -36.58 -1.29 -41.80
N ASN A 24 -35.79 -0.23 -41.93
CA ASN A 24 -34.60 -0.20 -42.76
C ASN A 24 -33.46 -0.99 -42.10
N LYS A 25 -32.72 -1.74 -42.92
CA LYS A 25 -31.53 -2.49 -42.48
C LYS A 25 -30.28 -1.84 -43.05
N TYR A 26 -29.48 -1.24 -42.18
CA TYR A 26 -28.22 -0.61 -42.53
C TYR A 26 -27.07 -1.60 -42.35
N GLY A 27 -26.27 -1.79 -43.40
CA GLY A 27 -25.02 -2.53 -43.39
C GLY A 27 -23.83 -1.63 -43.73
N VAL A 28 -22.65 -2.23 -43.86
CA VAL A 28 -21.42 -1.54 -44.29
C VAL A 28 -20.74 -2.31 -45.42
N GLN A 29 -20.14 -1.59 -46.37
CA GLN A 29 -19.42 -2.17 -47.51
C GLN A 29 -18.02 -1.58 -47.66
N GLY A 30 -17.05 -2.44 -48.02
CA GLY A 30 -15.65 -2.09 -48.29
C GLY A 30 -14.80 -1.75 -47.06
N GLU A 31 -13.50 -1.54 -47.27
CA GLU A 31 -12.53 -1.22 -46.19
C GLU A 31 -12.84 0.11 -45.50
N ARG A 32 -13.35 1.09 -46.26
CA ARG A 32 -13.81 2.39 -45.74
C ARG A 32 -15.14 2.31 -44.99
N LYS A 33 -15.75 1.12 -44.90
CA LYS A 33 -16.99 0.85 -44.16
C LYS A 33 -18.11 1.84 -44.49
N VAL A 34 -18.36 2.01 -45.78
CA VAL A 34 -19.39 2.90 -46.32
C VAL A 34 -20.77 2.33 -45.99
N PRO A 35 -21.73 3.11 -45.47
CA PRO A 35 -23.05 2.60 -45.12
C PRO A 35 -23.82 2.18 -46.37
N VAL A 36 -24.60 1.10 -46.24
CA VAL A 36 -25.45 0.52 -47.28
C VAL A 36 -26.85 0.28 -46.72
N LEU A 37 -27.87 0.73 -47.43
CA LEU A 37 -29.26 0.38 -47.15
C LEU A 37 -29.64 -0.86 -47.97
N GLN A 38 -30.00 -1.95 -47.29
CA GLN A 38 -30.52 -3.15 -47.93
C GLN A 38 -31.99 -2.93 -48.30
N SER A 39 -32.33 -3.10 -49.57
CA SER A 39 -33.72 -3.03 -50.05
C SER A 39 -34.26 -4.42 -50.36
N ASN A 40 -35.49 -4.70 -49.95
CA ASN A 40 -36.20 -5.94 -50.28
C ASN A 40 -36.87 -5.89 -51.67
N SER A 41 -36.94 -4.71 -52.30
CA SER A 41 -37.76 -4.45 -53.50
C SER A 41 -37.05 -3.64 -54.58
N GLY A 42 -35.71 -3.50 -54.52
CA GLY A 42 -34.92 -2.75 -55.49
C GLY A 42 -33.41 -2.83 -55.23
N PRO A 43 -32.57 -2.15 -56.05
CA PRO A 43 -31.13 -2.10 -55.82
C PRO A 43 -30.82 -1.42 -54.48
N GLY A 44 -29.87 -1.97 -53.73
CA GLY A 44 -29.40 -1.37 -52.47
C GLY A 44 -28.78 0.01 -52.71
N LEU A 45 -28.96 0.92 -51.75
CA LEU A 45 -28.36 2.25 -51.81
C LEU A 45 -27.06 2.27 -51.01
N THR A 46 -26.01 2.86 -51.59
CA THR A 46 -24.68 2.95 -50.94
C THR A 46 -24.30 4.41 -50.76
N GLY A 47 -23.75 4.72 -49.58
CA GLY A 47 -23.23 6.03 -49.22
C GLY A 47 -24.17 6.82 -48.31
N LEU A 48 -23.59 7.47 -47.30
CA LEU A 48 -24.34 8.18 -46.26
C LEU A 48 -25.28 9.24 -46.84
N MET A 49 -24.76 10.10 -47.71
CA MET A 49 -25.54 11.19 -48.33
C MET A 49 -26.68 10.64 -49.20
N THR A 50 -26.40 9.61 -49.98
CA THR A 50 -27.37 8.96 -50.87
C THR A 50 -28.53 8.37 -50.09
N ILE A 51 -28.21 7.60 -49.04
CA ILE A 51 -29.23 6.97 -48.19
C ILE A 51 -30.00 8.03 -47.41
N ALA A 52 -29.32 9.00 -46.80
CA ALA A 52 -29.97 10.08 -46.06
C ALA A 52 -30.93 10.90 -46.93
N ALA A 53 -30.52 11.26 -48.15
CA ALA A 53 -31.38 11.97 -49.09
C ALA A 53 -32.54 11.09 -49.60
N HIS A 54 -32.39 9.77 -49.64
CA HIS A 54 -33.49 8.85 -49.91
C HIS A 54 -34.51 8.83 -48.75
N LEU A 55 -34.04 8.74 -47.50
CA LEU A 55 -34.91 8.76 -46.31
C LEU A 55 -35.70 10.07 -46.22
N VAL A 56 -35.07 11.22 -46.49
CA VAL A 56 -35.76 12.52 -46.50
C VAL A 56 -36.91 12.54 -47.51
N ARG A 57 -36.69 12.01 -48.72
CA ARG A 57 -37.73 11.90 -49.77
C ARG A 57 -38.81 10.92 -49.38
N GLN A 58 -38.44 9.78 -48.80
CA GLN A 58 -39.39 8.78 -48.29
C GLN A 58 -40.30 9.38 -47.21
N ALA A 59 -39.77 10.24 -46.35
CA ALA A 59 -40.50 10.96 -45.32
C ALA A 59 -41.30 12.16 -45.83
N ARG A 60 -41.24 12.47 -47.14
CA ARG A 60 -41.88 13.65 -47.78
C ARG A 60 -41.45 14.97 -47.14
N LYS A 61 -40.17 15.07 -46.75
CA LYS A 61 -39.56 16.26 -46.14
C LYS A 61 -38.54 16.92 -47.09
N ASP A 62 -38.86 16.96 -48.39
CA ASP A 62 -37.96 17.46 -49.46
C ASP A 62 -37.39 18.86 -49.21
N GLN A 63 -38.07 19.69 -48.42
CA GLN A 63 -37.57 21.01 -48.00
C GLN A 63 -36.20 20.94 -47.31
N LEU A 64 -35.87 19.82 -46.65
CA LEU A 64 -34.56 19.61 -46.01
C LEU A 64 -33.43 19.43 -47.04
N LEU A 65 -33.75 19.18 -48.31
CA LEU A 65 -32.79 19.12 -49.41
C LEU A 65 -32.65 20.47 -50.14
N GLY A 66 -33.34 21.52 -49.70
CA GLY A 66 -33.40 22.82 -50.37
C GLY A 66 -34.57 22.91 -51.35
N SER A 67 -35.17 24.10 -51.45
CA SER A 67 -36.32 24.38 -52.30
C SER A 67 -35.91 24.96 -53.65
N THR A 68 -34.91 25.85 -53.66
CA THR A 68 -34.33 26.45 -54.88
C THR A 68 -33.14 25.65 -55.42
N ALA A 69 -32.69 25.96 -56.64
CA ALA A 69 -31.50 25.32 -57.21
C ALA A 69 -30.24 25.67 -56.40
N GLU A 70 -30.16 26.92 -55.95
CA GLU A 70 -29.08 27.46 -55.14
C GLU A 70 -29.03 26.79 -53.76
N GLU A 71 -30.17 26.68 -53.07
CA GLU A 71 -30.24 25.99 -51.77
C GLU A 71 -29.84 24.52 -51.90
N LYS A 72 -30.32 23.83 -52.93
CA LYS A 72 -29.95 22.43 -53.20
C LYS A 72 -28.44 22.27 -53.40
N ALA A 73 -27.82 23.19 -54.15
CA ALA A 73 -26.38 23.19 -54.37
C ALA A 73 -25.60 23.39 -53.07
N VAL A 74 -26.02 24.33 -52.21
CA VAL A 74 -25.37 24.58 -50.91
C VAL A 74 -25.53 23.39 -49.96
N VAL A 75 -26.71 22.78 -49.89
CA VAL A 75 -26.92 21.55 -49.11
C VAL A 75 -25.99 20.44 -49.59
N GLN A 76 -25.93 20.22 -50.90
CA GLN A 76 -25.05 19.20 -51.48
C GLN A 76 -23.56 19.47 -51.17
N GLN A 77 -23.11 20.72 -51.28
CA GLN A 77 -21.74 21.12 -50.95
C GLN A 77 -21.36 20.73 -49.51
N TRP A 78 -22.23 21.02 -48.54
CA TRP A 78 -21.94 20.72 -47.13
C TRP A 78 -22.04 19.24 -46.79
N LEU A 79 -22.92 18.51 -47.47
CA LEU A 79 -22.96 17.05 -47.38
C LEU A 79 -21.66 16.44 -47.92
N GLU A 80 -21.17 16.92 -49.05
CA GLU A 80 -19.90 16.47 -49.63
C GLU A 80 -18.73 16.83 -48.71
N TYR A 81 -18.69 18.05 -48.17
CA TYR A 81 -17.70 18.47 -47.17
C TYR A 81 -17.70 17.53 -45.96
N ARG A 82 -18.87 17.16 -45.44
CA ARG A 82 -19.01 16.21 -44.33
C ARG A 82 -18.35 14.87 -44.67
N VAL A 83 -18.60 14.32 -45.85
CA VAL A 83 -18.08 12.99 -46.23
C VAL A 83 -16.58 13.02 -46.51
N THR A 84 -16.08 14.09 -47.11
CA THR A 84 -14.69 14.20 -47.55
C THR A 84 -13.75 14.70 -46.46
N ARG A 85 -14.19 15.63 -45.61
CA ARG A 85 -13.36 16.29 -44.59
C ARG A 85 -13.60 15.76 -43.18
N VAL A 86 -14.85 15.54 -42.79
CA VAL A 86 -15.22 15.23 -41.39
C VAL A 86 -15.21 13.73 -41.10
N ASN A 87 -15.55 12.88 -42.09
CA ASN A 87 -15.61 11.42 -41.92
C ASN A 87 -14.25 10.70 -41.88
N GLY A 88 -13.17 11.38 -42.27
CA GLY A 88 -11.81 10.86 -42.17
C GLY A 88 -11.32 10.89 -40.72
N GLY A 89 -10.50 9.91 -40.31
CA GLY A 89 -9.77 9.98 -39.05
C GLY A 89 -8.85 11.20 -39.09
N SER A 90 -9.29 12.29 -38.46
CA SER A 90 -8.71 13.62 -38.64
C SER A 90 -7.52 13.78 -37.69
N SER A 91 -6.40 14.29 -38.21
CA SER A 91 -5.33 14.81 -37.36
C SER A 91 -5.81 16.03 -36.55
N LYS A 92 -5.02 16.46 -35.57
CA LYS A 92 -5.33 17.71 -34.83
C LYS A 92 -5.30 18.92 -35.77
N GLU A 93 -4.42 18.92 -36.76
CA GLU A 93 -4.31 19.94 -37.80
C GLU A 93 -5.57 19.96 -38.71
N ASP A 94 -6.08 18.79 -39.10
CA ASP A 94 -7.31 18.69 -39.89
C ASP A 94 -8.51 19.22 -39.10
N THR A 95 -8.61 18.84 -37.82
CA THR A 95 -9.67 19.30 -36.92
C THR A 95 -9.64 20.82 -36.79
N ARG A 96 -8.44 21.40 -36.62
CA ARG A 96 -8.25 22.85 -36.53
C ARG A 96 -8.67 23.57 -37.83
N THR A 97 -8.42 22.95 -38.97
CA THR A 97 -8.80 23.47 -40.29
C THR A 97 -10.32 23.43 -40.47
N ILE A 98 -10.95 22.29 -40.17
CA ILE A 98 -12.41 22.12 -40.21
C ILE A 98 -13.11 23.17 -39.34
N LEU A 99 -12.67 23.34 -38.09
CA LEU A 99 -13.27 24.31 -37.17
C LEU A 99 -13.07 25.74 -37.63
N LYS A 100 -11.92 26.08 -38.25
CA LYS A 100 -11.69 27.42 -38.82
C LYS A 100 -12.62 27.70 -40.00
N ASP A 101 -12.71 26.77 -40.95
CA ASP A 101 -13.53 26.92 -42.15
C ASP A 101 -15.00 27.10 -41.78
N LEU A 102 -15.50 26.24 -40.89
CA LEU A 102 -16.88 26.31 -40.40
C LEU A 102 -17.14 27.59 -39.59
N ASN A 103 -16.20 28.00 -38.74
CA ASN A 103 -16.38 29.21 -37.93
C ASN A 103 -16.47 30.48 -38.78
N MET A 104 -15.70 30.53 -39.87
CA MET A 104 -15.77 31.62 -40.84
C MET A 104 -17.06 31.58 -41.65
N HIS A 105 -17.46 30.39 -42.14
CA HIS A 105 -18.71 30.27 -42.92
C HIS A 105 -19.97 30.62 -42.11
N LEU A 106 -20.00 30.25 -40.83
CA LEU A 106 -21.13 30.46 -39.93
C LEU A 106 -21.13 31.84 -39.27
N GLU A 107 -20.21 32.75 -39.62
CA GLU A 107 -20.15 34.08 -39.03
C GLU A 107 -21.46 34.86 -39.20
N ASP A 108 -22.02 34.82 -40.42
CA ASP A 108 -23.22 35.55 -40.85
C ASP A 108 -24.44 34.64 -41.08
N LYS A 109 -24.37 33.35 -40.72
CA LYS A 109 -25.41 32.35 -41.03
C LYS A 109 -25.92 31.62 -39.79
N VAL A 110 -27.23 31.40 -39.73
CA VAL A 110 -27.87 30.62 -38.66
C VAL A 110 -27.65 29.12 -38.87
N TYR A 111 -27.70 28.68 -40.12
CA TYR A 111 -27.57 27.29 -40.58
C TYR A 111 -26.52 27.19 -41.71
N LEU A 112 -26.10 25.98 -42.05
CA LEU A 112 -25.10 25.78 -43.12
C LEU A 112 -25.59 26.30 -44.48
N ALA A 113 -26.89 26.17 -44.75
CA ALA A 113 -27.57 26.69 -45.93
C ALA A 113 -28.18 28.10 -45.70
N GLY A 114 -27.54 28.93 -44.87
CA GLY A 114 -27.98 30.30 -44.60
C GLY A 114 -29.00 30.37 -43.47
N ASN A 115 -30.27 30.58 -43.80
CA ASN A 115 -31.35 30.78 -42.80
C ASN A 115 -32.34 29.61 -42.73
N ILE A 116 -32.09 28.53 -43.46
CA ILE A 116 -32.97 27.36 -43.54
C ILE A 116 -32.25 26.17 -42.91
N PHE A 117 -32.95 25.48 -42.01
CA PHE A 117 -32.49 24.22 -41.44
C PHE A 117 -32.61 23.09 -42.46
N THR A 118 -31.51 22.37 -42.71
CA THR A 118 -31.42 21.39 -43.80
C THR A 118 -30.80 20.06 -43.37
N LEU A 119 -30.80 19.08 -44.27
CA LEU A 119 -30.12 17.81 -44.07
C LEU A 119 -28.61 17.98 -43.81
N ALA A 120 -28.01 19.04 -44.37
CA ALA A 120 -26.61 19.37 -44.12
C ALA A 120 -26.37 19.65 -42.63
N ASP A 121 -27.26 20.41 -41.97
CA ASP A 121 -27.12 20.73 -40.55
C ASP A 121 -27.21 19.47 -39.68
N ILE A 122 -28.17 18.60 -39.97
CA ILE A 122 -28.39 17.35 -39.23
C ILE A 122 -27.14 16.44 -39.31
N LEU A 123 -26.68 16.15 -40.53
CA LEU A 123 -25.56 15.23 -40.72
C LEU A 123 -24.22 15.85 -40.31
N MET A 124 -24.06 17.17 -40.42
CA MET A 124 -22.88 17.85 -39.91
C MET A 124 -22.86 17.83 -38.38
N TYR A 125 -24.01 18.03 -37.73
CA TYR A 125 -24.11 17.96 -36.26
C TYR A 125 -23.69 16.59 -35.75
N TYR A 126 -24.18 15.50 -36.36
CA TYR A 126 -23.74 14.14 -36.02
C TYR A 126 -22.24 13.94 -36.25
N GLY A 127 -21.72 14.39 -37.40
CA GLY A 127 -20.30 14.26 -37.74
C GLY A 127 -19.37 15.05 -36.81
N LEU A 128 -19.77 16.23 -36.37
CA LEU A 128 -18.96 17.12 -35.51
C LEU A 128 -19.10 16.83 -34.03
N HIS A 129 -20.09 16.05 -33.59
CA HIS A 129 -20.37 15.84 -32.18
C HIS A 129 -19.13 15.41 -31.38
N ARG A 130 -18.36 14.44 -31.90
CA ARG A 130 -17.13 13.98 -31.23
C ARG A 130 -16.10 15.09 -31.08
N ILE A 131 -15.85 15.85 -32.16
CA ILE A 131 -14.93 16.97 -32.14
C ILE A 131 -15.37 17.97 -31.06
N MET A 132 -16.66 18.34 -31.06
CA MET A 132 -17.21 19.35 -30.15
C MET A 132 -17.22 18.90 -28.68
N VAL A 133 -17.39 17.61 -28.39
CA VAL A 133 -17.28 17.07 -27.02
C VAL A 133 -15.84 17.10 -26.53
N ASP A 134 -14.87 16.80 -27.40
CA ASP A 134 -13.45 16.74 -27.06
C ASP A 134 -12.81 18.14 -26.90
N LEU A 135 -13.46 19.22 -27.38
CA LEU A 135 -12.96 20.59 -27.25
C LEU A 135 -13.04 21.12 -25.80
N THR A 136 -11.97 21.81 -25.39
CA THR A 136 -11.93 22.60 -24.15
C THR A 136 -12.85 23.82 -24.22
N VAL A 137 -13.13 24.44 -23.07
CA VAL A 137 -13.94 25.67 -23.00
C VAL A 137 -13.29 26.81 -23.81
N GLN A 138 -11.97 26.96 -23.69
CA GLN A 138 -11.20 27.98 -24.40
C GLN A 138 -11.22 27.78 -25.92
N GLU A 139 -11.17 26.53 -26.37
CA GLU A 139 -11.30 26.20 -27.79
C GLU A 139 -12.71 26.46 -28.30
N LYS A 140 -13.75 26.19 -27.50
CA LYS A 140 -15.15 26.51 -27.86
C LYS A 140 -15.37 28.01 -28.00
N GLU A 141 -14.79 28.82 -27.11
CA GLU A 141 -14.82 30.29 -27.21
C GLU A 141 -14.10 30.79 -28.47
N LYS A 142 -12.95 30.19 -28.81
CA LYS A 142 -12.22 30.51 -30.04
C LYS A 142 -13.03 30.26 -31.31
N TYR A 143 -13.86 29.21 -31.31
CA TYR A 143 -14.74 28.84 -32.41
C TYR A 143 -16.20 29.16 -32.08
N LEU A 144 -16.46 30.41 -31.69
CA LEU A 144 -17.76 30.86 -31.18
C LEU A 144 -18.92 30.57 -32.13
N ASN A 145 -18.75 30.77 -33.43
CA ASN A 145 -19.83 30.59 -34.41
C ASN A 145 -20.19 29.11 -34.58
N VAL A 146 -19.19 28.22 -34.56
CA VAL A 146 -19.40 26.77 -34.57
C VAL A 146 -20.08 26.33 -33.28
N SER A 147 -19.61 26.84 -32.13
CA SER A 147 -20.19 26.51 -30.83
C SER A 147 -21.65 26.99 -30.71
N ARG A 148 -21.95 28.19 -31.22
CA ARG A 148 -23.31 28.75 -31.32
C ARG A 148 -24.19 27.87 -32.20
N TRP A 149 -23.76 27.58 -33.42
CA TRP A 149 -24.50 26.74 -34.36
C TRP A 149 -24.74 25.34 -33.77
N PHE A 150 -23.71 24.70 -33.21
CA PHE A 150 -23.83 23.38 -32.60
C PHE A 150 -24.82 23.39 -31.43
N ASN A 151 -24.76 24.42 -30.58
CA ASN A 151 -25.72 24.61 -29.50
C ASN A 151 -27.15 24.88 -29.99
N HIS A 152 -27.31 25.51 -31.14
CA HIS A 152 -28.61 25.73 -31.77
C HIS A 152 -29.18 24.42 -32.33
N ILE A 153 -28.39 23.65 -33.08
CA ILE A 153 -28.86 22.38 -33.69
C ILE A 153 -29.19 21.33 -32.62
N GLN A 154 -28.40 21.23 -31.54
CA GLN A 154 -28.69 20.26 -30.47
C GLN A 154 -30.03 20.52 -29.75
N HIS A 155 -30.54 21.75 -29.77
CA HIS A 155 -31.84 22.09 -29.18
C HIS A 155 -32.96 22.18 -30.22
N TYR A 156 -32.66 21.88 -31.49
CA TYR A 156 -33.70 21.80 -32.50
C TYR A 156 -34.64 20.62 -32.17
N PRO A 157 -35.97 20.81 -32.26
CA PRO A 157 -36.94 19.78 -31.92
C PRO A 157 -36.59 18.42 -32.54
N ASP A 158 -36.71 17.37 -31.73
CA ASP A 158 -36.43 15.98 -32.07
C ASP A 158 -34.96 15.62 -32.38
N VAL A 159 -34.09 16.57 -32.79
CA VAL A 159 -32.68 16.29 -33.12
C VAL A 159 -31.87 15.93 -31.87
N GLY A 160 -31.95 16.77 -30.84
CA GLY A 160 -31.23 16.57 -29.58
C GLY A 160 -31.72 15.37 -28.79
N GLU A 161 -33.04 15.19 -28.71
CA GLU A 161 -33.68 14.11 -27.94
C GLU A 161 -33.39 12.73 -28.52
N VAL A 162 -33.42 12.60 -29.85
CA VAL A 162 -33.10 11.35 -30.55
C VAL A 162 -31.62 11.03 -30.38
N TYR A 163 -30.74 12.02 -30.50
CA TYR A 163 -29.30 11.84 -30.29
C TYR A 163 -28.95 11.49 -28.84
N SER A 164 -29.48 12.21 -27.86
CA SER A 164 -29.18 11.99 -26.42
C SER A 164 -29.63 10.61 -25.94
N ARG A 165 -30.74 10.09 -26.46
CA ARG A 165 -31.27 8.78 -26.08
C ARG A 165 -30.43 7.60 -26.60
N LEU A 166 -29.72 7.80 -27.71
CA LEU A 166 -29.02 6.71 -28.41
C LEU A 166 -27.50 6.78 -28.21
N LEU A 167 -26.93 7.99 -28.06
CA LEU A 167 -25.47 8.17 -28.06
C LEU A 167 -24.93 8.95 -26.85
N ASP A 168 -25.77 9.57 -26.03
CA ASP A 168 -25.32 10.24 -24.80
C ASP A 168 -25.44 9.31 -23.59
N HIS A 169 -24.30 8.80 -23.14
CA HIS A 169 -24.19 8.01 -21.91
C HIS A 169 -24.21 8.90 -20.65
N ARG A 170 -24.21 10.23 -20.79
CA ARG A 170 -24.22 11.18 -19.68
C ARG A 170 -25.35 10.94 -18.69
N PRO A 171 -26.60 10.61 -19.05
CA PRO A 171 -27.63 10.29 -18.05
C PRO A 171 -27.29 9.06 -17.19
N VAL A 172 -26.68 8.04 -17.80
CA VAL A 172 -26.22 6.82 -17.11
C VAL A 172 -25.02 7.13 -16.23
N ILE A 173 -23.98 7.77 -16.77
CA ILE A 173 -22.79 8.17 -16.01
C ILE A 173 -23.15 9.16 -14.89
N GLN A 174 -24.06 10.09 -15.13
CA GLN A 174 -24.50 11.05 -14.11
C GLN A 174 -25.35 10.36 -13.03
N GLY A 175 -26.07 9.29 -13.37
CA GLY A 175 -26.71 8.39 -12.41
C GLY A 175 -25.70 7.75 -11.48
N GLU A 176 -24.64 7.15 -12.04
CA GLU A 176 -23.53 6.54 -11.30
C GLU A 176 -22.77 7.57 -10.46
N ILE A 177 -22.47 8.76 -11.00
CA ILE A 177 -21.83 9.85 -10.27
C ILE A 177 -22.71 10.30 -9.09
N ARG A 178 -24.01 10.52 -9.30
CA ARG A 178 -24.93 10.89 -8.22
C ARG A 178 -25.01 9.81 -7.16
N TYR A 179 -25.03 8.53 -7.55
CA TYR A 179 -25.01 7.41 -6.62
C TYR A 179 -23.70 7.37 -5.81
N PHE A 180 -22.54 7.53 -6.47
CA PHE A 180 -21.24 7.59 -5.82
C PHE A 180 -21.16 8.74 -4.81
N VAL A 181 -21.55 9.95 -5.23
CA VAL A 181 -21.63 11.14 -4.36
C VAL A 181 -22.56 10.89 -3.18
N LYS A 182 -23.75 10.33 -3.41
CA LYS A 182 -24.71 9.99 -2.36
C LYS A 182 -24.14 8.98 -1.35
N GLU A 183 -23.52 7.90 -1.82
CA GLU A 183 -22.97 6.87 -0.93
C GLU A 183 -21.76 7.38 -0.13
N PHE A 184 -20.88 8.18 -0.75
CA PHE A 184 -19.68 8.70 -0.10
C PHE A 184 -19.94 9.94 0.77
N GLU A 185 -20.65 10.93 0.25
CA GLU A 185 -20.91 12.19 0.98
C GLU A 185 -22.04 12.06 2.00
N GLU A 186 -23.11 11.28 1.73
CA GLU A 186 -24.24 11.14 2.67
C GLU A 186 -24.09 9.94 3.62
N LYS A 187 -23.95 8.71 3.09
CA LYS A 187 -23.98 7.50 3.93
C LYS A 187 -22.70 7.24 4.73
N ARG A 188 -21.53 7.48 4.13
CA ARG A 188 -20.23 7.36 4.81
C ARG A 188 -19.83 8.67 5.49
N GLY A 189 -20.08 9.80 4.83
CA GLY A 189 -19.86 11.14 5.36
C GLY A 189 -18.43 11.31 5.88
N LEU A 190 -18.29 11.92 7.05
CA LEU A 190 -16.99 12.12 7.72
C LEU A 190 -16.59 10.95 8.64
N ARG A 191 -17.12 9.73 8.45
CA ARG A 191 -16.85 8.61 9.36
C ARG A 191 -15.37 8.25 9.38
N GLU A 192 -14.74 8.10 8.22
CA GLU A 192 -13.33 7.79 8.07
C GLU A 192 -12.46 8.92 8.65
N LEU A 193 -12.85 10.18 8.42
CA LEU A 193 -12.15 11.34 8.98
C LEU A 193 -12.22 11.37 10.51
N ARG A 194 -13.38 11.09 11.10
CA ARG A 194 -13.54 10.93 12.56
C ARG A 194 -12.73 9.77 13.12
N VAL A 195 -12.69 8.63 12.41
CA VAL A 195 -11.87 7.48 12.83
C VAL A 195 -10.39 7.84 12.81
N LEU A 196 -9.91 8.51 11.76
CA LEU A 196 -8.53 8.97 11.66
C LEU A 196 -8.19 10.01 12.74
N GLU A 197 -9.12 10.92 13.04
CA GLU A 197 -8.93 11.91 14.09
C GLU A 197 -8.91 11.30 15.48
N ASN A 198 -9.79 10.34 15.76
CA ASN A 198 -9.74 9.55 17.00
C ASN A 198 -8.43 8.78 17.11
N LEU A 199 -7.98 8.14 16.02
CA LEU A 199 -6.71 7.41 15.99
C LEU A 199 -5.52 8.35 16.27
N LYS A 200 -5.52 9.53 15.65
CA LYS A 200 -4.51 10.58 15.88
C LYS A 200 -4.44 10.97 17.36
N ASN A 201 -5.60 11.17 18.00
CA ASN A 201 -5.67 11.55 19.41
C ASN A 201 -5.17 10.40 20.31
N THR A 202 -5.57 9.16 20.05
CA THR A 202 -5.06 7.99 20.80
C THR A 202 -3.55 7.82 20.66
N ILE A 203 -3.01 8.00 19.46
CA ILE A 203 -1.56 7.96 19.20
C ILE A 203 -0.85 9.06 20.00
N PHE A 204 -1.37 10.28 19.95
CA PHE A 204 -0.81 11.42 20.69
C PHE A 204 -0.81 11.17 22.20
N GLU A 205 -1.94 10.71 22.78
CA GLU A 205 -2.00 10.40 24.20
C GLU A 205 -1.04 9.27 24.60
N THR A 206 -0.92 8.24 23.77
CA THR A 206 -0.03 7.11 24.03
C THR A 206 1.44 7.56 24.00
N ASN A 207 1.86 8.27 22.94
CA ASN A 207 3.25 8.65 22.75
C ASN A 207 3.70 9.79 23.67
N GLU A 208 2.88 10.83 23.86
CA GLU A 208 3.30 12.02 24.58
C GLU A 208 3.04 11.95 26.09
N ARG A 209 2.10 11.09 26.53
CA ARG A 209 1.72 11.00 27.95
C ARG A 209 2.02 9.65 28.56
N VAL A 210 1.60 8.56 27.93
CA VAL A 210 1.71 7.22 28.55
C VAL A 210 3.13 6.70 28.47
N LEU A 211 3.77 6.77 27.30
CA LEU A 211 5.12 6.26 27.09
C LEU A 211 6.16 6.92 28.02
N PRO A 212 6.22 8.27 28.15
CA PRO A 212 7.23 8.90 29.00
C PRO A 212 7.02 8.61 30.49
N LYS A 213 5.74 8.47 30.93
CA LYS A 213 5.43 8.06 32.30
C LYS A 213 5.89 6.64 32.58
N CYS A 214 5.72 5.72 31.63
CA CYS A 214 6.21 4.35 31.75
C CYS A 214 7.74 4.31 31.79
N GLU A 215 8.42 5.05 30.90
CA GLU A 215 9.88 5.16 30.90
C GLU A 215 10.42 5.69 32.23
N GLN A 216 9.85 6.78 32.74
CA GLN A 216 10.25 7.36 34.01
C GLN A 216 10.02 6.37 35.16
N ALA A 217 8.83 5.77 35.25
CA ALA A 217 8.52 4.80 36.30
C ALA A 217 9.46 3.57 36.24
N MET A 218 9.81 3.12 35.05
CA MET A 218 10.74 2.01 34.85
C MET A 218 12.16 2.40 35.30
N GLN A 219 12.62 3.60 34.93
CA GLN A 219 13.92 4.13 35.32
C GLN A 219 14.04 4.30 36.84
N ASP A 220 13.02 4.87 37.48
CA ASP A 220 13.00 5.09 38.93
C ASP A 220 13.07 3.75 39.68
N ASN A 221 12.21 2.79 39.32
CA ASN A 221 12.15 1.49 39.99
C ASN A 221 13.39 0.63 39.74
N LEU A 222 13.92 0.60 38.52
CA LEU A 222 15.17 -0.12 38.22
C LEU A 222 16.35 0.50 38.94
N SER A 223 16.44 1.83 38.99
CA SER A 223 17.54 2.51 39.68
C SER A 223 17.53 2.24 41.18
N GLU A 224 16.34 2.24 41.80
CA GLU A 224 16.19 1.94 43.23
C GLU A 224 16.52 0.47 43.53
N THR A 225 16.02 -0.45 42.71
CA THR A 225 16.31 -1.89 42.85
C THR A 225 17.80 -2.17 42.69
N PHE A 226 18.45 -1.53 41.73
CA PHE A 226 19.89 -1.65 41.50
C PHE A 226 20.70 -1.13 42.70
N LYS A 227 20.35 0.03 43.26
CA LYS A 227 20.99 0.57 44.47
C LYS A 227 20.87 -0.39 45.65
N ARG A 228 19.67 -0.96 45.87
CA ARG A 228 19.42 -1.95 46.93
C ARG A 228 20.24 -3.22 46.73
N LEU A 229 20.30 -3.74 45.51
CA LEU A 229 21.11 -4.89 45.16
C LEU A 229 22.60 -4.62 45.42
N GLN A 230 23.09 -3.47 44.98
CA GLN A 230 24.49 -3.08 45.16
C GLN A 230 24.86 -2.95 46.65
N ALA A 231 23.97 -2.38 47.47
CA ALA A 231 24.14 -2.29 48.92
C ALA A 231 24.16 -3.68 49.58
N ALA A 232 23.21 -4.57 49.21
CA ALA A 232 23.17 -5.94 49.72
C ALA A 232 24.44 -6.72 49.35
N ASN A 233 24.91 -6.58 48.11
CA ASN A 233 26.10 -7.26 47.64
C ASN A 233 27.36 -6.78 48.40
N ALA A 234 27.50 -5.47 48.63
CA ALA A 234 28.58 -4.93 49.44
C ALA A 234 28.54 -5.44 50.89
N MET A 235 27.34 -5.62 51.47
CA MET A 235 27.17 -6.17 52.80
C MET A 235 27.58 -7.65 52.88
N ILE A 236 27.22 -8.44 51.86
CA ILE A 236 27.62 -9.85 51.74
C ILE A 236 29.14 -9.97 51.64
N HIS A 237 29.80 -9.15 50.81
CA HIS A 237 31.26 -9.15 50.71
C HIS A 237 31.92 -8.86 52.06
N ARG A 238 31.45 -7.85 52.80
CA ARG A 238 31.98 -7.52 54.14
C ARG A 238 31.73 -8.61 55.18
N LEU A 239 30.64 -9.38 55.05
CA LEU A 239 30.38 -10.53 55.92
C LEU A 239 31.34 -11.67 55.59
N GLN A 240 31.53 -11.95 54.30
CA GLN A 240 32.43 -12.98 53.82
C GLN A 240 33.89 -12.71 54.21
N GLU A 241 34.34 -11.46 54.14
CA GLU A 241 35.67 -11.03 54.62
C GLU A 241 35.83 -11.31 56.12
N ARG A 242 34.85 -10.87 56.93
CA ARG A 242 34.86 -11.10 58.39
C ARG A 242 34.83 -12.58 58.76
N GLU A 243 34.06 -13.39 58.05
CA GLU A 243 34.06 -14.85 58.25
C GLU A 243 35.43 -15.46 57.89
N CYS A 244 36.06 -15.02 56.81
CA CYS A 244 37.38 -15.49 56.40
C CYS A 244 38.46 -15.15 57.45
N GLU A 245 38.46 -13.91 57.95
CA GLU A 245 39.35 -13.47 59.03
C GLU A 245 39.14 -14.29 60.30
N THR A 246 37.88 -14.50 60.70
CA THR A 246 37.55 -15.29 61.89
C THR A 246 38.00 -16.74 61.74
N ARG A 247 37.80 -17.36 60.56
CA ARG A 247 38.27 -18.71 60.27
C ARG A 247 39.80 -18.82 60.32
N LYS A 248 40.52 -17.83 59.78
CA LYS A 248 42.00 -17.77 59.87
C LYS A 248 42.46 -17.70 61.32
N LEU A 249 41.91 -16.76 62.11
CA LEU A 249 42.21 -16.64 63.55
C LEU A 249 41.92 -17.92 64.33
N GLN A 250 40.86 -18.64 63.99
CA GLN A 250 40.54 -19.92 64.62
C GLN A 250 41.52 -21.02 64.23
N ALA A 251 41.90 -21.10 62.94
CA ALA A 251 42.92 -22.04 62.46
C ALA A 251 44.27 -21.77 63.14
N ASP A 252 44.71 -20.51 63.22
CA ASP A 252 45.96 -20.12 63.88
C ASP A 252 45.96 -20.52 65.37
N LYS A 253 44.82 -20.36 66.07
CA LYS A 253 44.68 -20.78 67.46
C LYS A 253 44.75 -22.31 67.63
N VAL A 254 44.22 -23.08 66.68
CA VAL A 254 44.30 -24.55 66.70
C VAL A 254 45.74 -24.98 66.45
N MET A 255 46.40 -24.43 65.42
CA MET A 255 47.82 -24.70 65.12
C MET A 255 48.72 -24.41 66.32
N ALA A 256 48.59 -23.26 66.96
CA ALA A 256 49.39 -22.91 68.13
C ALA A 256 49.16 -23.86 69.34
N ARG A 257 47.95 -24.41 69.49
CA ARG A 257 47.65 -25.41 70.53
C ARG A 257 48.29 -26.75 70.20
N GLU A 258 48.21 -27.18 68.95
CA GLU A 258 48.83 -28.42 68.47
C GLU A 258 50.35 -28.37 68.64
N GLU A 259 51.00 -27.29 68.22
CA GLU A 259 52.43 -27.06 68.42
C GLU A 259 52.82 -27.14 69.90
N LYS A 260 52.03 -26.53 70.78
CA LYS A 260 52.27 -26.59 72.23
C LYS A 260 52.12 -28.01 72.79
N CYS A 261 51.12 -28.76 72.34
CA CYS A 261 50.93 -30.15 72.74
C CYS A 261 52.08 -31.04 72.25
N ILE A 262 52.54 -30.85 71.01
CA ILE A 262 53.69 -31.57 70.46
C ILE A 262 54.94 -31.28 71.29
N ALA A 263 55.24 -30.02 71.57
CA ALA A 263 56.39 -29.63 72.39
C ALA A 263 56.32 -30.24 73.81
N HIS A 264 55.13 -30.23 74.43
CA HIS A 264 54.94 -30.83 75.75
C HIS A 264 55.09 -32.36 75.71
N TRP A 265 54.60 -33.03 74.66
CA TRP A 265 54.77 -34.46 74.45
C TRP A 265 56.24 -34.83 74.23
N GLU A 266 56.99 -34.05 73.44
CA GLU A 266 58.42 -34.22 73.23
C GLU A 266 59.20 -34.11 74.54
N GLU A 267 58.88 -33.10 75.37
CA GLU A 267 59.48 -32.93 76.69
C GLU A 267 59.18 -34.12 77.61
N PHE A 268 57.91 -34.55 77.67
CA PHE A 268 57.51 -35.73 78.43
C PHE A 268 58.23 -36.99 77.97
N MET A 269 58.31 -37.23 76.66
CA MET A 269 58.99 -38.40 76.09
C MET A 269 60.48 -38.40 76.40
N LYS A 270 61.13 -37.23 76.38
CA LYS A 270 62.53 -37.07 76.79
C LYS A 270 62.74 -37.42 78.27
N GLU A 271 61.80 -37.02 79.14
CA GLU A 271 61.82 -37.40 80.56
C GLU A 271 61.63 -38.92 80.76
N GLN A 272 60.70 -39.54 80.02
CA GLN A 272 60.50 -41.00 80.08
C GLN A 272 61.72 -41.78 79.61
N GLN A 273 62.37 -41.32 78.53
CA GLN A 273 63.63 -41.91 78.05
C GLN A 273 64.73 -41.79 79.11
N LYS A 274 64.83 -40.65 79.80
CA LYS A 274 65.77 -40.45 80.91
C LYS A 274 65.51 -41.42 82.06
N LYS A 275 64.25 -41.55 82.53
CA LYS A 275 63.86 -42.48 83.60
C LYS A 275 64.16 -43.93 83.21
N ARG A 276 63.87 -44.31 81.97
CA ARG A 276 64.20 -45.65 81.45
C ARG A 276 65.71 -45.89 81.48
N ALA A 277 66.52 -44.93 81.04
CA ALA A 277 67.97 -45.04 81.08
C ALA A 277 68.52 -45.15 82.52
N GLU A 278 67.93 -44.43 83.48
CA GLU A 278 68.26 -44.55 84.91
C GLU A 278 67.96 -45.95 85.46
N VAL A 279 66.78 -46.49 85.16
CA VAL A 279 66.38 -47.86 85.58
C VAL A 279 67.25 -48.92 84.91
N ASP A 280 67.51 -48.80 83.61
CA ASP A 280 68.38 -49.73 82.88
C ASP A 280 69.81 -49.72 83.47
N GLU A 281 70.31 -48.56 83.88
CA GLU A 281 71.60 -48.39 84.53
C GLU A 281 71.63 -48.98 85.96
N GLU A 282 70.57 -48.78 86.75
CA GLU A 282 70.42 -49.43 88.06
C GLU A 282 70.35 -50.96 87.93
N HIS A 283 69.58 -51.46 86.96
CA HIS A 283 69.48 -52.87 86.66
C HIS A 283 70.83 -53.44 86.22
N ARG A 284 71.58 -52.74 85.37
CA ARG A 284 72.93 -53.12 84.95
C ARG A 284 73.87 -53.25 86.14
N LYS A 285 73.87 -52.27 87.05
CA LYS A 285 74.66 -52.32 88.29
C LYS A 285 74.25 -53.48 89.20
N ALA A 286 72.95 -53.74 89.34
CA ALA A 286 72.43 -54.85 90.13
C ALA A 286 72.84 -56.21 89.55
N MET A 287 72.77 -56.37 88.22
CA MET A 287 73.24 -57.55 87.50
C MET A 287 74.75 -57.76 87.65
N GLU A 288 75.55 -56.69 87.60
CA GLU A 288 76.99 -56.75 87.87
C GLU A 288 77.28 -57.23 89.30
N ARG A 289 76.62 -56.65 90.31
CA ARG A 289 76.74 -57.12 91.70
C ARG A 289 76.33 -58.57 91.87
N LEU A 290 75.23 -58.98 91.25
CA LEU A 290 74.75 -60.36 91.32
C LEU A 290 75.75 -61.31 90.65
N LYS A 291 76.31 -60.92 89.50
CA LYS A 291 77.37 -61.66 88.81
C LYS A 291 78.64 -61.77 89.67
N GLU A 292 79.05 -60.70 90.35
CA GLU A 292 80.15 -60.74 91.31
C GLU A 292 79.86 -61.69 92.48
N GLN A 293 78.66 -61.63 93.05
CA GLN A 293 78.22 -62.55 94.11
C GLN A 293 78.22 -64.02 93.67
N TYR A 294 77.71 -64.33 92.49
CA TYR A 294 77.76 -65.69 91.96
C TYR A 294 79.19 -66.12 91.61
N SER A 295 80.04 -65.22 91.12
CA SER A 295 81.47 -65.53 90.88
C SER A 295 82.22 -65.81 92.18
N GLU A 296 81.91 -65.08 93.25
CA GLU A 296 82.49 -65.31 94.58
C GLU A 296 81.94 -66.60 95.20
N MET A 297 80.65 -66.86 95.09
CA MET A 297 80.03 -68.14 95.46
C MET A 297 80.64 -69.32 94.69
N GLU A 298 80.91 -69.15 93.39
CA GLU A 298 81.55 -70.16 92.55
C GLU A 298 83.01 -70.41 92.97
N LYS A 299 83.75 -69.36 93.37
CA LYS A 299 85.09 -69.51 93.98
C LYS A 299 85.05 -70.19 95.34
N GLU A 300 84.08 -69.87 96.19
CA GLU A 300 83.90 -70.52 97.50
C GLU A 300 83.49 -71.99 97.31
N LEU A 301 82.55 -72.30 96.41
CA LEU A 301 82.18 -73.67 96.05
C LEU A 301 83.35 -74.45 95.45
N ALA A 302 84.21 -73.80 94.64
CA ALA A 302 85.43 -74.42 94.12
C ALA A 302 86.46 -74.74 95.23
N LYS A 303 86.51 -73.96 96.32
CA LYS A 303 87.33 -74.28 97.51
C LYS A 303 86.79 -75.48 98.30
N TYR A 304 85.47 -75.72 98.27
CA TYR A 304 84.85 -76.90 98.89
C TYR A 304 84.84 -78.13 97.98
N ALA A 305 84.97 -77.97 96.66
CA ALA A 305 84.99 -79.07 95.68
C ALA A 305 86.39 -79.67 95.41
N SER A 306 87.46 -79.13 96.00
CA SER A 306 88.83 -79.65 95.87
C SER A 306 89.36 -80.39 97.11
N PHE A 307 88.47 -81.01 97.89
CA PHE A 307 88.78 -82.08 98.85
C PHE A 307 87.96 -83.33 98.53
#